data_AF-A0A4T0W3I7-F1
#
_entry.id   AF-A0A4T0W3I7-F1
#
_cell.length_a   1.000
_cell.length_b   1.000
_cell.length_c   1.000
_cell.angle_alpha   90.00
_cell.angle_beta   90.00
_cell.angle_gamma   90.00
#
_symmetry.space_group_name_H-M   'P 1'
#
loop_
_entity.id
_entity.type
_entity.pdbx_description
1 polymer ?
#
loop_
_entity_poly.entity_id
_entity_poly.type
_entity_poly.pdbx_seq_one_letter_code
_entity_poly.pdbx_strand_id
1 'polypeptide(L)'
;MAYFVLWVESARCQGNIYELLYSPEAIAQPDHVRQSRAQLLVNDLRMLDQAIQETNKRWIKVAKDNAGTDVMDFFATSDDTLRLSLLTLVYRAAPQPAGALTTFSHSCAEAARAALQRHQDCLAIIDRSNEDFLPCYVHWTLLFTPFIPFIVIFCQVIQTQDKTDLDRLGAFVASIQPAATVSDAAGKLCRLFQVLHNVAARYVDRSGPYDDQTQATEEMYMYLRLLGVHHGEEGNISENQRQGFAHDLDGNVAQAACGDGTSTGEVQTGLMVMNPMMRMGSGAQLEE
;
A
#
# COMPACT_ATOMS: atom_id res chain seq x y z
N MET A 1 13.43 21.75 7.75
CA MET A 1 14.55 21.07 7.05
C MET A 1 14.81 19.65 7.54
N ALA A 2 14.89 19.38 8.85
CA ALA A 2 15.22 18.02 9.33
C ALA A 2 14.26 16.92 8.85
N TYR A 3 12.93 17.15 8.89
CA TYR A 3 11.94 16.18 8.41
C TYR A 3 11.96 15.95 6.88
N PHE A 4 12.29 16.97 6.08
CA PHE A 4 12.40 16.80 4.62
C PHE A 4 13.47 15.79 4.23
N VAL A 5 14.59 15.75 4.96
CA VAL A 5 15.64 14.75 4.73
C VAL A 5 15.09 13.34 4.98
N LEU A 6 14.31 13.14 6.04
CA LEU A 6 13.70 11.86 6.36
C LEU A 6 12.68 11.42 5.28
N TRP A 7 11.93 12.35 4.71
CA TRP A 7 11.01 12.06 3.60
C TRP A 7 11.75 11.63 2.33
N VAL A 8 12.87 12.28 2.00
CA VAL A 8 13.75 11.85 0.89
C VAL A 8 14.29 10.44 1.13
N GLU A 9 14.72 10.16 2.36
CA GLU A 9 15.20 8.83 2.76
C GLU A 9 14.09 7.76 2.69
N SER A 10 12.86 8.11 3.09
CA SER A 10 11.68 7.25 2.94
C SER A 10 11.37 6.95 1.47
N ALA A 11 11.38 7.97 0.61
CA ALA A 11 11.19 7.81 -0.83
C ALA A 11 12.28 6.92 -1.47
N ARG A 12 13.54 7.06 -1.03
CA ARG A 12 14.63 6.17 -1.45
C ARG A 12 14.37 4.72 -1.03
N CYS A 13 13.94 4.49 0.21
CA CYS A 13 13.58 3.15 0.67
C CYS A 13 12.46 2.55 -0.19
N GLN A 14 11.44 3.34 -0.53
CA GLN A 14 10.34 2.90 -1.39
C GLN A 14 10.81 2.52 -2.81
N GLY A 15 11.70 3.33 -3.41
CA GLY A 15 12.34 3.00 -4.69
C GLY A 15 13.12 1.69 -4.62
N ASN A 16 13.96 1.52 -3.59
CA ASN A 16 14.74 0.30 -3.38
C ASN A 16 13.85 -0.94 -3.17
N ILE A 17 12.71 -0.81 -2.48
CA ILE A 17 11.74 -1.90 -2.32
C ILE A 17 11.25 -2.37 -3.70
N TYR A 18 10.90 -1.44 -4.58
CA TYR A 18 10.50 -1.81 -5.94
C TYR A 18 11.65 -2.48 -6.70
N GLU A 19 12.81 -1.82 -6.78
CA GLU A 19 13.95 -2.30 -7.56
C GLU A 19 14.44 -3.68 -7.10
N LEU A 20 14.52 -3.91 -5.79
CA LEU A 20 15.14 -5.10 -5.21
C LEU A 20 14.17 -6.27 -4.98
N LEU A 21 12.86 -6.02 -4.86
CA LEU A 21 11.87 -7.06 -4.53
C LEU A 21 10.75 -7.25 -5.56
N TYR A 22 10.38 -6.21 -6.32
CA TYR A 22 9.17 -6.23 -7.16
C TYR A 22 9.41 -5.93 -8.64
N SER A 23 10.61 -5.48 -9.02
CA SER A 23 11.01 -5.38 -10.43
C SER A 23 11.01 -6.76 -11.11
N PRO A 24 10.81 -6.84 -12.44
CA PRO A 24 10.83 -8.12 -13.16
C PRO A 24 12.12 -8.91 -12.91
N GLU A 25 13.26 -8.23 -12.85
CA GLU A 25 14.54 -8.83 -12.54
C GLU A 25 14.59 -9.34 -11.08
N ALA A 26 14.10 -8.56 -10.12
CA ALA A 26 14.08 -8.95 -8.71
C ALA A 26 13.21 -10.18 -8.43
N ILE A 27 12.04 -10.26 -9.07
CA ILE A 27 11.12 -11.40 -8.92
C ILE A 27 11.75 -12.68 -9.48
N ALA A 28 12.55 -12.57 -10.55
CA ALA A 28 13.24 -13.71 -11.16
C ALA A 28 14.44 -14.22 -10.36
N GLN A 29 14.87 -13.52 -9.31
CA GLN A 29 16.01 -13.94 -8.50
C GLN A 29 15.70 -15.19 -7.65
N PRO A 30 16.72 -16.02 -7.36
CA PRO A 30 16.57 -17.15 -6.44
C PRO A 30 16.11 -16.73 -5.04
N ASP A 31 15.43 -17.64 -4.33
CA ASP A 31 14.86 -17.37 -3.01
C ASP A 31 15.88 -16.86 -1.99
N HIS A 32 17.10 -17.40 -1.97
CA HIS A 32 18.14 -16.92 -1.05
C HIS A 32 18.53 -15.45 -1.31
N VAL A 33 18.52 -15.00 -2.57
CA VAL A 33 18.78 -13.60 -2.95
C VAL A 33 17.63 -12.73 -2.50
N ARG A 34 16.39 -13.15 -2.78
CA ARG A 34 15.17 -12.43 -2.37
C ARG A 34 15.07 -12.29 -0.85
N GLN A 35 15.40 -13.35 -0.11
CA GLN A 35 15.45 -13.34 1.35
C GLN A 35 16.51 -12.36 1.87
N SER A 36 17.71 -12.36 1.29
CA SER A 36 18.80 -11.44 1.66
C SER A 36 18.40 -9.97 1.41
N ARG A 37 17.82 -9.68 0.24
CA ARG A 37 17.33 -8.35 -0.12
C ARG A 37 16.19 -7.88 0.79
N ALA A 38 15.26 -8.76 1.13
CA ALA A 38 14.20 -8.43 2.09
C ALA A 38 14.79 -8.09 3.47
N GLN A 39 15.77 -8.85 3.95
CA GLN A 39 16.44 -8.57 5.22
C GLN A 39 17.21 -7.24 5.22
N LEU A 40 17.86 -6.89 4.11
CA LEU A 40 18.51 -5.60 3.91
C LEU A 40 17.49 -4.46 4.03
N LEU A 41 16.37 -4.54 3.33
CA LEU A 41 15.34 -3.50 3.34
C LEU A 41 14.63 -3.38 4.70
N VAL A 42 14.44 -4.48 5.44
CA VAL A 42 13.98 -4.42 6.84
C VAL A 42 14.95 -3.61 7.69
N ASN A 43 16.26 -3.77 7.50
CA ASN A 43 17.25 -3.01 8.24
C ASN A 43 17.24 -1.53 7.84
N ASP A 44 17.12 -1.22 6.55
CA ASP A 44 17.00 0.17 6.07
C ASP A 44 15.80 0.89 6.70
N LEU A 45 14.62 0.24 6.72
CA LEU A 45 13.41 0.80 7.34
C LEU A 45 13.57 0.99 8.86
N ARG A 46 14.33 0.11 9.53
CA ARG A 46 14.65 0.27 10.97
C ARG A 46 15.62 1.42 11.22
N MET A 47 16.62 1.60 10.36
CA MET A 47 17.55 2.73 10.45
C MET A 47 16.81 4.06 10.20
N LEU A 48 15.87 4.09 9.27
CA LEU A 48 15.01 5.24 9.03
C LEU A 48 14.15 5.57 10.26
N ASP A 49 13.53 4.57 10.87
CA ASP A 49 12.76 4.74 12.12
C ASP A 49 13.64 5.33 13.23
N GLN A 50 14.85 4.83 13.42
CA GLN A 50 15.80 5.38 14.40
C GLN A 50 16.17 6.84 14.12
N ALA A 51 16.38 7.20 12.84
CA ALA A 51 16.67 8.57 12.44
C ALA A 51 15.47 9.52 12.67
N ILE A 52 14.24 9.04 12.45
CA ILE A 52 13.00 9.75 12.79
C ILE A 52 12.93 9.98 14.29
N GLN A 53 13.14 8.95 15.11
CA GLN A 53 13.09 9.07 16.57
C GLN A 53 14.13 10.07 17.10
N GLU A 54 15.35 10.05 16.57
CA GLU A 54 16.39 11.00 16.95
C GLU A 54 16.06 12.43 16.51
N THR A 55 15.48 12.60 15.33
CA THR A 55 15.00 13.90 14.84
C THR A 55 13.87 14.44 15.72
N ASN A 56 12.91 13.58 16.09
CA ASN A 56 11.82 13.91 16.99
C ASN A 56 12.33 14.38 18.35
N LYS A 57 13.27 13.67 18.97
CA LYS A 57 13.87 14.08 20.26
C LYS A 57 14.43 15.50 20.23
N ARG A 58 14.99 15.93 19.11
CA ARG A 58 15.62 17.24 18.95
C ARG A 58 14.63 18.34 18.57
N TRP A 59 13.69 18.02 17.69
CA TRP A 59 12.94 19.05 16.96
C TRP A 59 11.42 19.00 17.14
N ILE A 60 10.84 17.94 17.74
CA ILE A 60 9.38 17.79 17.78
C ILE A 60 8.68 18.93 18.53
N LYS A 61 9.26 19.39 19.64
CA LYS A 61 8.67 20.48 20.43
C LYS A 61 8.60 21.77 19.61
N VAL A 62 9.72 22.17 19.03
CA VAL A 62 9.80 23.37 18.18
C VAL A 62 8.89 23.25 16.95
N ALA A 63 8.80 22.06 16.36
CA ALA A 63 7.92 21.81 15.23
C ALA A 63 6.44 21.96 15.63
N LYS A 64 6.02 21.42 16.77
CA LYS A 64 4.66 21.56 17.31
C LYS A 64 4.32 23.00 17.68
N ASP A 65 5.26 23.72 18.30
CA ASP A 65 5.07 25.13 18.67
C ASP A 65 4.90 26.03 17.43
N ASN A 66 5.55 25.69 16.30
CA ASN A 66 5.50 26.47 15.06
C ASN A 66 4.36 26.09 14.12
N ALA A 67 4.09 24.79 13.94
CA ALA A 67 3.14 24.29 12.94
C ALA A 67 1.80 23.84 13.56
N GLY A 68 1.74 23.65 14.88
CA GLY A 68 0.58 23.09 15.57
C GLY A 68 0.76 21.62 15.91
N THR A 69 0.14 21.21 17.02
CA THR A 69 0.27 19.85 17.54
C THR A 69 -0.39 18.82 16.63
N ASP A 70 -1.64 19.05 16.20
CA ASP A 70 -2.37 18.09 15.36
C ASP A 70 -1.76 17.98 13.96
N VAL A 71 -1.22 19.07 13.39
CA VAL A 71 -0.47 19.04 12.13
C VAL A 71 0.73 18.10 12.23
N MET A 72 1.55 18.28 13.27
CA MET A 72 2.74 17.44 13.45
C MET A 72 2.39 16.00 13.82
N ASP A 73 1.34 15.78 14.62
CA ASP A 73 0.87 14.44 14.96
C ASP A 73 0.30 13.73 13.73
N PHE A 74 -0.40 14.44 12.85
CA PHE A 74 -0.91 13.92 11.58
C PHE A 74 0.24 13.41 10.71
N PHE A 75 1.24 14.26 10.41
CA PHE A 75 2.38 13.85 9.59
C PHE A 75 3.15 12.67 10.19
N ALA A 76 3.44 12.71 11.50
CA ALA A 76 4.15 11.61 12.16
C ALA A 76 3.37 10.29 12.10
N THR A 77 2.06 10.33 12.32
CA THR A 77 1.21 9.12 12.35
C THR A 77 0.93 8.59 10.94
N SER A 78 0.81 9.49 9.95
CA SER A 78 0.71 9.14 8.53
C SER A 78 1.99 8.48 8.03
N ASP A 79 3.16 9.05 8.36
CA ASP A 79 4.47 8.50 8.01
C ASP A 79 4.68 7.12 8.66
N ASP A 80 4.27 6.94 9.91
CA ASP A 80 4.32 5.62 10.57
C ASP A 80 3.40 4.60 9.87
N THR A 81 2.21 5.02 9.44
CA THR A 81 1.30 4.15 8.65
C THR A 81 1.97 3.71 7.35
N LEU A 82 2.58 4.65 6.63
CA LEU A 82 3.29 4.38 5.38
C LEU A 82 4.48 3.44 5.61
N ARG A 83 5.31 3.69 6.63
CA ARG A 83 6.48 2.87 6.94
C ARG A 83 6.09 1.44 7.33
N LEU A 84 5.03 1.25 8.11
CA LEU A 84 4.49 -0.08 8.43
C LEU A 84 3.92 -0.78 7.19
N SER A 85 3.33 -0.02 6.26
CA SER A 85 2.87 -0.54 4.97
C SER A 85 4.05 -0.99 4.08
N LEU A 86 5.13 -0.22 4.03
CA LEU A 86 6.38 -0.60 3.35
C LEU A 86 7.03 -1.83 3.99
N LEU A 87 7.04 -1.92 5.32
CA LEU A 87 7.55 -3.08 6.04
C LEU A 87 6.73 -4.34 5.73
N THR A 88 5.41 -4.20 5.64
CA THR A 88 4.51 -5.27 5.19
C THR A 88 4.84 -5.73 3.78
N LEU A 89 5.05 -4.78 2.84
CA LEU A 89 5.50 -5.06 1.48
C LEU A 89 6.82 -5.84 1.44
N VAL A 90 7.78 -5.47 2.28
CA VAL A 90 9.08 -6.17 2.36
C VAL A 90 8.91 -7.59 2.87
N TYR A 91 8.19 -7.79 3.97
CA TYR A 91 7.96 -9.12 4.52
C TYR A 91 7.12 -10.01 3.61
N ARG A 92 6.19 -9.44 2.85
CA ARG A 92 5.39 -10.17 1.85
C ARG A 92 6.24 -10.73 0.71
N ALA A 93 7.30 -10.03 0.31
CA ALA A 93 8.17 -10.48 -0.78
C ALA A 93 9.15 -11.58 -0.36
N ALA A 94 9.38 -11.74 0.95
CA ALA A 94 10.30 -12.73 1.50
C ALA A 94 9.76 -14.17 1.27
N PRO A 95 10.56 -15.08 0.70
CA PRO A 95 10.17 -16.47 0.52
C PRO A 95 9.76 -17.14 1.84
N GLN A 96 8.73 -17.98 1.79
CA GLN A 96 8.37 -18.83 2.92
C GLN A 96 9.16 -20.15 2.90
N PRO A 97 9.49 -20.72 4.08
CA PRO A 97 10.09 -22.04 4.16
C PRO A 97 9.19 -23.11 3.50
N ALA A 98 9.80 -24.15 2.94
CA ALA A 98 9.07 -25.31 2.43
C ALA A 98 8.20 -25.93 3.53
N GLY A 99 6.91 -26.11 3.26
CA GLY A 99 5.95 -26.67 4.23
C GLY A 99 5.33 -25.64 5.20
N ALA A 100 5.50 -24.34 4.96
CA ALA A 100 4.79 -23.32 5.72
C ALA A 100 3.26 -23.50 5.63
N LEU A 101 2.60 -23.42 6.79
CA LEU A 101 1.14 -23.58 6.91
C LEU A 101 0.35 -22.34 6.46
N THR A 102 1.02 -21.18 6.40
CA THR A 102 0.43 -19.90 6.04
C THR A 102 1.17 -19.27 4.87
N THR A 103 0.47 -18.50 4.04
CA THR A 103 1.08 -17.81 2.89
C THR A 103 2.09 -16.75 3.33
N PHE A 104 1.86 -16.11 4.48
CA PHE A 104 2.73 -15.05 4.98
C PHE A 104 3.41 -15.44 6.28
N SER A 105 4.61 -14.89 6.49
CA SER A 105 5.30 -15.00 7.78
C SER A 105 4.54 -14.27 8.88
N HIS A 106 4.76 -14.69 10.12
CA HIS A 106 4.25 -13.99 11.30
C HIS A 106 4.62 -12.49 11.29
N SER A 107 5.86 -12.15 10.93
CA SER A 107 6.32 -10.76 10.85
C SER A 107 5.56 -9.93 9.81
N CYS A 108 5.15 -10.55 8.70
CA CYS A 108 4.31 -9.90 7.69
C CYS A 108 2.92 -9.56 8.25
N ALA A 109 2.27 -10.54 8.89
CA ALA A 109 0.97 -10.36 9.50
C ALA A 109 1.00 -9.29 10.61
N GLU A 110 2.01 -9.32 11.48
CA GLU A 110 2.18 -8.31 12.53
C GLU A 110 2.40 -6.90 11.97
N ALA A 111 3.24 -6.74 10.94
CA ALA A 111 3.44 -5.45 10.29
C ALA A 111 2.13 -4.94 9.67
N ALA A 112 1.34 -5.82 9.07
CA ALA A 112 0.04 -5.48 8.48
C ALA A 112 -0.99 -5.06 9.54
N ARG A 113 -1.09 -5.80 10.66
CA ARG A 113 -1.96 -5.44 11.80
C ARG A 113 -1.57 -4.09 12.39
N ALA A 114 -0.27 -3.86 12.57
CA ALA A 114 0.26 -2.60 13.08
C ALA A 114 -0.07 -1.44 12.12
N ALA A 115 0.03 -1.63 10.80
CA ALA A 115 -0.34 -0.61 9.82
C ALA A 115 -1.84 -0.27 9.88
N LEU A 116 -2.73 -1.27 9.99
CA LEU A 116 -4.17 -1.04 10.14
C LEU A 116 -4.49 -0.31 11.45
N GLN A 117 -3.83 -0.67 12.55
CA GLN A 117 -4.00 0.04 13.82
C GLN A 117 -3.54 1.50 13.69
N ARG A 118 -2.36 1.74 13.12
CA ARG A 118 -1.80 3.08 12.98
C ARG A 118 -2.61 3.96 12.04
N HIS A 119 -3.26 3.37 11.04
CA HIS A 119 -4.28 4.03 10.22
C HIS A 119 -5.45 4.55 11.07
N GLN A 120 -5.98 3.74 11.99
CA GLN A 120 -7.06 4.18 12.90
C GLN A 120 -6.59 5.31 13.82
N ASP A 121 -5.37 5.20 14.37
CA ASP A 121 -4.76 6.27 15.17
C ASP A 121 -4.66 7.57 14.36
N CYS A 122 -4.31 7.48 13.07
CA CYS A 122 -4.22 8.63 12.18
C CYS A 122 -5.59 9.27 11.92
N LEU A 123 -6.62 8.48 11.63
CA LEU A 123 -7.97 9.00 11.43
C LEU A 123 -8.55 9.65 12.68
N ALA A 124 -8.19 9.18 13.88
CA ALA A 124 -8.55 9.85 15.13
C ALA A 124 -7.87 11.22 15.30
N ILE A 125 -6.74 11.48 14.62
CA ILE A 125 -6.12 12.80 14.55
C ILE A 125 -6.88 13.68 13.55
N ILE A 126 -7.23 13.13 12.39
CA ILE A 126 -8.00 13.84 11.37
C ILE A 126 -9.35 14.29 11.93
N ASP A 127 -10.07 13.42 12.62
CA ASP A 127 -11.41 13.70 13.16
C ASP A 127 -11.41 14.80 14.23
N ARG A 128 -10.37 14.85 15.08
CA ARG A 128 -10.25 15.88 16.12
C ARG A 128 -9.66 17.20 15.63
N SER A 129 -8.99 17.19 14.48
CA SER A 129 -8.32 18.37 13.93
C SER A 129 -9.34 19.32 13.30
N ASN A 130 -9.06 20.62 13.35
CA ASN A 130 -9.83 21.62 12.60
C ASN A 130 -9.38 21.74 11.13
N GLU A 131 -8.28 21.07 10.76
CA GLU A 131 -7.71 21.06 9.41
C GLU A 131 -8.28 19.89 8.58
N ASP A 132 -8.49 20.12 7.29
CA ASP A 132 -8.97 19.08 6.36
C ASP A 132 -7.84 18.17 5.87
N PHE A 133 -7.38 17.26 6.74
CA PHE A 133 -6.29 16.32 6.42
C PHE A 133 -6.73 15.12 5.59
N LEU A 134 -8.03 14.81 5.51
CA LEU A 134 -8.52 13.58 4.90
C LEU A 134 -8.10 13.47 3.41
N PRO A 135 -8.24 14.50 2.56
CA PRO A 135 -7.75 14.43 1.18
C PRO A 135 -6.25 14.18 1.09
N CYS A 136 -5.45 14.83 1.95
CA CYS A 136 -4.00 14.65 1.99
C CYS A 136 -3.64 13.20 2.35
N TYR A 137 -4.25 12.67 3.41
CA TYR A 137 -4.03 11.31 3.87
C TYR A 137 -4.36 10.26 2.81
N VAL A 138 -5.50 10.42 2.13
CA VAL A 138 -5.96 9.49 1.09
C VAL A 138 -4.97 9.46 -0.07
N HIS A 139 -4.56 10.62 -0.58
CA HIS A 139 -3.64 10.69 -1.72
C HIS A 139 -2.25 10.19 -1.37
N TRP A 140 -1.68 10.61 -0.25
CA TRP A 140 -0.27 10.34 0.08
C TRP A 140 -0.03 9.02 0.81
N THR A 141 -1.06 8.41 1.42
CA THR A 141 -0.91 7.15 2.18
C THR A 141 -1.76 6.02 1.63
N LEU A 142 -3.05 6.23 1.38
CA LEU A 142 -3.94 5.13 0.97
C LEU A 142 -3.83 4.77 -0.51
N LEU A 143 -3.64 5.77 -1.38
CA LEU A 143 -3.53 5.57 -2.84
C LEU A 143 -2.09 5.35 -3.31
N PHE A 144 -1.08 5.61 -2.48
CA PHE A 144 0.33 5.58 -2.88
C PHE A 144 0.85 4.18 -3.24
N THR A 145 0.19 3.13 -2.73
CA THR A 145 0.35 1.73 -3.13
C THR A 145 -1.02 1.06 -2.97
N PRO A 146 -1.37 -0.06 -3.66
CA PRO A 146 -2.50 -0.85 -3.18
C PRO A 146 -2.21 -1.17 -1.72
N PHE A 147 -3.02 -0.66 -0.78
CA PHE A 147 -2.71 -0.69 0.66
C PHE A 147 -2.56 -2.14 1.14
N ILE A 148 -1.35 -2.69 0.98
CA ILE A 148 -1.01 -4.11 1.12
C ILE A 148 -1.35 -4.66 2.50
N PRO A 149 -1.24 -3.90 3.61
CA PRO A 149 -1.70 -4.39 4.90
C PRO A 149 -3.11 -4.97 4.88
N PHE A 150 -4.05 -4.32 4.20
CA PHE A 150 -5.42 -4.82 4.10
C PHE A 150 -5.47 -6.17 3.36
N ILE A 151 -4.74 -6.29 2.24
CA ILE A 151 -4.70 -7.52 1.43
C ILE A 151 -4.07 -8.67 2.21
N VAL A 152 -3.00 -8.40 2.98
CA VAL A 152 -2.33 -9.40 3.83
C VAL A 152 -3.29 -9.92 4.89
N ILE A 153 -4.00 -9.02 5.58
CA ILE A 153 -4.97 -9.42 6.61
C ILE A 153 -6.19 -10.12 6.00
N PHE A 154 -6.69 -9.67 4.85
CA PHE A 154 -7.74 -10.38 4.11
C PHE A 154 -7.34 -11.84 3.83
N CYS A 155 -6.18 -12.07 3.21
CA CYS A 155 -5.69 -13.41 2.95
C CYS A 155 -5.45 -14.24 4.22
N GLN A 156 -5.01 -13.60 5.31
CA GLN A 156 -4.86 -14.24 6.63
C GLN A 156 -6.22 -14.71 7.16
N VAL A 157 -7.26 -13.87 7.11
CA VAL A 157 -8.62 -14.23 7.53
C VAL A 157 -9.18 -15.39 6.72
N ILE A 158 -8.95 -15.43 5.39
CA ILE A 158 -9.37 -16.56 4.56
C ILE A 158 -8.67 -17.86 4.99
N GLN A 159 -7.43 -17.80 5.46
CA GLN A 159 -6.68 -18.99 5.89
C GLN A 159 -7.01 -19.44 7.31
N THR A 160 -7.16 -18.51 8.25
CA THR A 160 -7.26 -18.81 9.68
C THR A 160 -8.64 -18.60 10.27
N GLN A 161 -9.54 -17.94 9.55
CA GLN A 161 -10.88 -17.55 10.01
C GLN A 161 -10.83 -16.73 11.31
N ASP A 162 -9.74 -15.97 11.51
CA ASP A 162 -9.56 -15.18 12.71
C ASP A 162 -10.54 -14.00 12.73
N LYS A 163 -11.45 -14.01 13.71
CA LYS A 163 -12.48 -12.98 13.84
C LYS A 163 -11.93 -11.62 14.24
N THR A 164 -10.82 -11.58 14.96
CA THR A 164 -10.17 -10.32 15.34
C THR A 164 -9.63 -9.62 14.10
N ASP A 165 -8.99 -10.36 13.21
CA ASP A 165 -8.50 -9.85 11.94
C ASP A 165 -9.65 -9.48 11.00
N LEU A 166 -10.77 -10.20 11.02
CA LEU A 166 -11.99 -9.79 10.31
C LEU A 166 -12.53 -8.44 10.83
N ASP A 167 -12.61 -8.27 12.15
CA ASP A 167 -13.05 -7.02 12.77
C ASP A 167 -12.14 -5.84 12.39
N ARG A 168 -10.82 -6.07 12.27
CA ARG A 168 -9.87 -5.06 11.79
C ARG A 168 -10.17 -4.62 10.36
N LEU A 169 -10.50 -5.55 9.46
CA LEU A 169 -10.89 -5.23 8.09
C LEU A 169 -12.19 -4.41 8.07
N GLY A 170 -13.18 -4.79 8.88
CA GLY A 170 -14.45 -4.07 9.01
C GLY A 170 -14.26 -2.65 9.53
N ALA A 171 -13.45 -2.48 10.57
CA ALA A 171 -13.11 -1.17 11.12
C ALA A 171 -12.41 -0.28 10.08
N PHE A 172 -11.46 -0.82 9.32
CA PHE A 172 -10.79 -0.10 8.23
C PHE A 172 -11.76 0.34 7.13
N VAL A 173 -12.64 -0.55 6.69
CA VAL A 173 -13.62 -0.22 5.63
C VAL A 173 -14.58 0.88 6.10
N ALA A 174 -15.07 0.80 7.33
CA ALA A 174 -15.93 1.83 7.91
C ALA A 174 -15.21 3.18 7.99
N SER A 175 -13.93 3.18 8.39
CA SER A 175 -13.18 4.41 8.64
C SER A 175 -12.81 5.17 7.36
N ILE A 176 -12.67 4.48 6.22
CA ILE A 176 -12.38 5.13 4.93
C ILE A 176 -13.63 5.54 4.14
N GLN A 177 -14.84 5.23 4.60
CA GLN A 177 -16.06 5.53 3.86
C GLN A 177 -16.22 7.02 3.47
N PRO A 178 -15.85 8.01 4.32
CA PRO A 178 -15.84 9.42 3.94
C PRO A 178 -14.85 9.76 2.81
N ALA A 179 -13.79 8.98 2.63
CA ALA A 179 -12.79 9.22 1.59
C ALA A 179 -13.32 8.98 0.17
N ALA A 180 -14.48 8.31 0.00
CA ALA A 180 -15.03 7.99 -1.30
C ALA A 180 -15.37 9.23 -2.16
N THR A 181 -15.56 10.39 -1.53
CA THR A 181 -15.85 11.67 -2.20
C THR A 181 -14.59 12.49 -2.51
N VAL A 182 -13.42 12.06 -2.05
CA VAL A 182 -12.14 12.78 -2.26
C VAL A 182 -11.71 12.74 -3.73
N SER A 183 -11.87 11.59 -4.39
CA SER A 183 -11.57 11.41 -5.82
C SER A 183 -12.20 10.11 -6.35
N ASP A 184 -12.30 9.97 -7.67
CA ASP A 184 -12.76 8.73 -8.30
C ASP A 184 -11.90 7.52 -7.92
N ALA A 185 -10.58 7.72 -7.82
CA ALA A 185 -9.63 6.70 -7.39
C ALA A 185 -9.88 6.28 -5.94
N ALA A 186 -10.09 7.24 -5.03
CA ALA A 186 -10.45 6.95 -3.65
C ALA A 186 -11.78 6.21 -3.54
N GLY A 187 -12.79 6.59 -4.33
CA GLY A 187 -14.06 5.88 -4.43
C GLY A 187 -13.90 4.43 -4.90
N LYS A 188 -13.03 4.17 -5.90
CA LYS A 188 -12.69 2.80 -6.34
C LYS A 188 -11.99 2.00 -5.24
N LEU A 189 -11.04 2.60 -4.54
CA LEU A 189 -10.31 1.98 -3.42
C LEU A 189 -11.27 1.55 -2.30
N CYS A 190 -12.18 2.45 -1.88
CA CYS A 190 -13.16 2.17 -0.85
C CYS A 190 -14.07 0.99 -1.24
N ARG A 191 -14.56 0.98 -2.50
CA ARG A 191 -15.38 -0.12 -3.02
C ARG A 191 -14.62 -1.45 -3.04
N LEU A 192 -13.35 -1.45 -3.44
CA LEU A 192 -12.52 -2.65 -3.46
C LEU A 192 -12.39 -3.26 -2.06
N PHE A 193 -12.02 -2.46 -1.06
CA PHE A 193 -11.86 -2.96 0.31
C PHE A 193 -13.19 -3.38 0.95
N GLN A 194 -14.30 -2.69 0.64
CA GLN A 194 -15.64 -3.11 1.06
C GLN A 194 -15.99 -4.49 0.48
N VAL A 195 -15.72 -4.74 -0.80
CA VAL A 195 -15.99 -6.03 -1.44
C VAL A 195 -15.15 -7.13 -0.78
N LEU A 196 -13.86 -6.90 -0.60
CA LEU A 196 -12.96 -7.88 0.03
C LEU A 196 -13.38 -8.20 1.47
N HIS A 197 -13.74 -7.21 2.27
CA HIS A 197 -14.28 -7.43 3.62
C HIS A 197 -15.56 -8.28 3.58
N ASN A 198 -16.50 -7.97 2.67
CA ASN A 198 -17.75 -8.72 2.55
C ASN A 198 -17.51 -10.19 2.16
N VAL A 199 -16.52 -10.45 1.31
CA VAL A 199 -16.09 -11.81 0.95
C VAL A 199 -15.54 -12.54 2.19
N ALA A 200 -14.63 -11.90 2.93
CA ALA A 200 -14.05 -12.47 4.15
C ALA A 200 -15.12 -12.77 5.22
N ALA A 201 -16.03 -11.83 5.47
CA ALA A 201 -17.10 -12.01 6.46
C ALA A 201 -17.98 -13.23 6.15
N ARG A 202 -18.41 -13.37 4.90
CA ARG A 202 -19.21 -14.52 4.45
C ARG A 202 -18.45 -15.84 4.56
N TYR A 203 -17.15 -15.83 4.24
CA TYR A 203 -16.31 -17.02 4.34
C TYR A 203 -16.22 -17.51 5.80
N VAL A 204 -15.98 -16.59 6.74
CA VAL A 204 -15.92 -16.89 8.18
C VAL A 204 -17.28 -17.33 8.73
N ASP A 205 -18.37 -16.68 8.31
CA ASP A 205 -19.73 -17.03 8.76
C ASP A 205 -20.14 -18.44 8.31
N ARG A 206 -19.79 -18.83 7.07
CA ARG A 206 -20.12 -20.15 6.51
C ARG A 206 -19.25 -21.27 7.06
N SER A 207 -18.03 -20.93 7.49
CA SER A 207 -17.08 -21.89 8.07
C SER A 207 -17.29 -22.13 9.57
N GLY A 208 -18.44 -21.71 10.11
CA GLY A 208 -18.99 -22.23 11.36
C GLY A 208 -19.12 -23.77 11.32
N PRO A 209 -19.49 -24.44 12.43
CA PRO A 209 -19.26 -25.88 12.67
C PRO A 209 -19.97 -26.89 11.73
N TYR A 210 -20.50 -26.46 10.58
CA TYR A 210 -20.95 -27.31 9.48
C TYR A 210 -19.97 -27.21 8.30
N ASP A 211 -19.20 -28.27 8.17
CA ASP A 211 -18.17 -28.54 7.18
C ASP A 211 -18.72 -28.56 5.75
N ASP A 212 -18.23 -27.69 4.86
CA ASP A 212 -18.15 -27.92 3.40
C ASP A 212 -17.09 -27.01 2.76
N GLN A 213 -15.82 -27.30 3.09
CA GLN A 213 -14.65 -26.55 2.62
C GLN A 213 -14.51 -26.54 1.08
N THR A 214 -15.08 -27.53 0.39
CA THR A 214 -15.02 -27.66 -1.07
C THR A 214 -16.00 -26.71 -1.76
N GLN A 215 -17.22 -26.58 -1.24
CA GLN A 215 -18.26 -25.72 -1.81
C GLN A 215 -17.97 -24.22 -1.59
N ALA A 216 -17.34 -23.87 -0.46
CA ALA A 216 -16.89 -22.50 -0.18
C ALA A 216 -15.78 -22.03 -1.14
N THR A 217 -14.92 -22.96 -1.56
CA THR A 217 -13.81 -22.70 -2.47
C THR A 217 -14.31 -22.49 -3.91
N GLU A 218 -15.25 -23.32 -4.38
CA GLU A 218 -15.89 -23.20 -5.70
C GLU A 218 -16.65 -21.87 -5.87
N GLU A 219 -17.37 -21.43 -4.85
CA GLU A 219 -18.12 -20.17 -4.89
C GLU A 219 -17.20 -18.94 -4.80
N MET A 220 -16.11 -19.01 -4.03
CA MET A 220 -15.08 -17.97 -4.02
C MET A 220 -14.52 -17.77 -5.44
N TYR A 221 -14.26 -18.86 -6.17
CA TYR A 221 -13.83 -18.79 -7.56
C TYR A 221 -14.90 -18.19 -8.49
N MET A 222 -16.19 -18.46 -8.25
CA MET A 222 -17.28 -17.80 -8.99
C MET A 222 -17.32 -16.29 -8.75
N TYR A 223 -17.11 -15.82 -7.52
CA TYR A 223 -17.06 -14.37 -7.24
C TYR A 223 -15.81 -13.70 -7.82
N LEU A 224 -14.65 -14.35 -7.73
CA LEU A 224 -13.43 -13.87 -8.40
C LEU A 224 -13.63 -13.77 -9.92
N ARG A 225 -14.33 -14.74 -10.52
CA ARG A 225 -14.70 -14.72 -11.94
C ARG A 225 -15.66 -13.58 -12.28
N LEU A 226 -16.65 -13.30 -11.43
CA LEU A 226 -17.55 -12.13 -11.55
C LEU A 226 -16.79 -10.79 -11.44
N LEU A 227 -15.67 -10.77 -10.72
CA LEU A 227 -14.77 -9.63 -10.57
C LEU A 227 -13.69 -9.55 -11.68
N GLY A 228 -13.74 -10.42 -12.69
CA GLY A 228 -12.79 -10.43 -13.82
C GLY A 228 -11.46 -11.13 -13.55
N VAL A 229 -11.32 -11.79 -12.39
CA VAL A 229 -10.10 -12.52 -12.00
C VAL A 229 -10.24 -13.99 -12.42
N HIS A 230 -9.56 -14.38 -13.50
CA HIS A 230 -9.56 -15.78 -13.99
C HIS A 230 -8.43 -16.60 -13.34
N HIS A 231 -8.79 -17.70 -12.69
CA HIS A 231 -7.83 -18.71 -12.23
C HIS A 231 -7.51 -19.66 -13.40
N GLY A 232 -6.23 -19.85 -13.70
CA GLY A 232 -5.79 -20.82 -14.70
C GLY A 232 -5.81 -22.21 -14.11
N GLU A 233 -6.74 -23.06 -14.57
CA GLU A 233 -6.67 -24.50 -14.34
C GLU A 233 -5.43 -25.05 -15.07
N GLU A 234 -4.63 -25.87 -14.37
CA GLU A 234 -3.43 -26.52 -14.90
C GLU A 234 -3.80 -27.48 -16.05
N GLY A 235 -3.80 -26.96 -17.26
CA GLY A 235 -3.71 -27.72 -18.51
C GLY A 235 -2.53 -27.18 -19.30
N ASN A 236 -1.50 -28.03 -19.49
CA ASN A 236 -0.31 -27.77 -20.32
C ASN A 236 -0.60 -26.81 -21.49
N ILE A 237 0.04 -25.63 -21.53
CA ILE A 237 0.49 -24.89 -22.74
C ILE A 237 1.25 -23.60 -22.32
N SER A 238 2.55 -23.58 -22.64
CA SER A 238 3.48 -22.46 -22.95
C SER A 238 3.57 -21.19 -22.10
N GLU A 239 4.83 -20.79 -21.84
CA GLU A 239 5.41 -19.68 -21.07
C GLU A 239 4.91 -18.23 -21.27
N ASN A 240 3.75 -17.96 -21.90
CA ASN A 240 3.40 -16.58 -22.29
C ASN A 240 2.27 -15.91 -21.50
N GLN A 241 1.92 -16.38 -20.30
CA GLN A 241 0.75 -15.86 -19.56
C GLN A 241 1.02 -15.52 -18.09
N ARG A 242 2.21 -14.97 -17.79
CA ARG A 242 2.55 -14.38 -16.48
C ARG A 242 2.39 -12.84 -16.42
N GLN A 243 1.83 -12.22 -17.45
CA GLN A 243 1.77 -10.75 -17.61
C GLN A 243 0.44 -10.07 -17.20
N GLY A 244 -0.54 -10.80 -16.67
CA GLY A 244 -1.91 -10.28 -16.53
C GLY A 244 -2.21 -9.32 -15.35
N PHE A 245 -1.39 -9.28 -14.29
CA PHE A 245 -1.69 -8.45 -13.10
C PHE A 245 -0.89 -7.14 -13.02
N ALA A 246 0.04 -6.92 -13.96
CA ALA A 246 0.88 -5.72 -13.98
C ALA A 246 0.34 -4.60 -14.88
N HIS A 247 -0.70 -4.85 -15.68
CA HIS A 247 -1.13 -3.90 -16.73
C HIS A 247 -2.28 -2.96 -16.30
N ASP A 248 -2.99 -3.22 -15.19
CA ASP A 248 -4.21 -2.47 -14.83
C ASP A 248 -4.01 -1.34 -13.80
N LEU A 249 -2.76 -1.00 -13.47
CA LEU A 249 -2.45 0.13 -12.56
C LEU A 249 -1.95 1.38 -13.30
N ASP A 250 -1.96 1.40 -14.63
CA ASP A 250 -1.57 2.57 -15.42
C ASP A 250 -2.72 3.59 -15.48
N GLY A 251 -2.75 4.49 -14.49
CA GLY A 251 -3.80 5.50 -14.37
C GLY A 251 -3.37 6.70 -13.52
N ASN A 252 -2.86 7.73 -14.20
CA ASN A 252 -2.82 9.16 -13.86
C ASN A 252 -2.77 9.56 -12.37
N VAL A 253 -1.57 9.95 -11.91
CA VAL A 253 -1.40 10.81 -10.72
C VAL A 253 -1.26 12.25 -11.19
N ALA A 254 -2.32 13.05 -10.99
CA ALA A 254 -2.25 14.50 -11.11
C ALA A 254 -1.55 15.08 -9.85
N GLN A 255 -0.57 15.96 -10.07
CA GLN A 255 0.06 16.74 -9.00
C GLN A 255 -0.96 17.73 -8.42
N ALA A 256 -1.32 17.55 -7.15
CA ALA A 256 -1.99 18.57 -6.35
C ALA A 256 -0.95 19.24 -5.45
N ALA A 257 -0.50 20.44 -5.85
CA ALA A 257 0.25 21.33 -4.98
C ALA A 257 -0.73 21.99 -3.99
N CYS A 258 -0.47 21.89 -2.68
CA CYS A 258 -1.07 22.80 -1.72
C CYS A 258 -0.33 24.15 -1.84
N GLY A 259 -0.90 25.04 -2.66
CA GLY A 259 -0.38 26.37 -2.92
C GLY A 259 -1.06 27.43 -2.05
N ASP A 260 -0.22 28.24 -1.42
CA ASP A 260 -0.53 29.47 -0.70
C ASP A 260 -1.01 30.58 -1.66
N GLY A 261 -2.04 31.34 -1.26
CA GLY A 261 -2.34 32.74 -1.64
C GLY A 261 -2.52 33.18 -3.12
N THR A 262 -3.77 33.60 -3.43
CA THR A 262 -4.18 34.74 -4.31
C THR A 262 -3.92 34.76 -5.82
N SER A 263 -5.00 34.92 -6.60
CA SER A 263 -5.19 35.80 -7.78
C SER A 263 -6.07 35.18 -8.89
N THR A 264 -6.99 35.99 -9.36
CA THR A 264 -8.04 35.82 -10.38
C THR A 264 -7.57 35.44 -11.80
N GLY A 265 -8.43 34.71 -12.55
CA GLY A 265 -8.47 34.77 -14.02
C GLY A 265 -8.88 33.46 -14.73
N GLU A 266 -10.14 33.34 -15.13
CA GLU A 266 -10.61 32.33 -16.09
C GLU A 266 -10.13 32.65 -17.52
N VAL A 267 -9.61 31.66 -18.26
CA VAL A 267 -9.86 31.48 -19.71
C VAL A 267 -9.72 29.99 -20.07
N GLN A 268 -10.75 29.47 -20.73
CA GLN A 268 -10.88 28.13 -21.29
C GLN A 268 -10.60 28.18 -22.80
N THR A 269 -9.69 27.35 -23.33
CA THR A 269 -9.73 26.90 -24.74
C THR A 269 -8.72 25.78 -25.04
N GLY A 270 -9.20 24.71 -25.67
CA GLY A 270 -8.57 24.13 -26.88
C GLY A 270 -7.50 23.05 -26.72
N LEU A 271 -7.91 21.80 -26.99
CA LEU A 271 -7.08 20.62 -27.19
C LEU A 271 -6.04 20.82 -28.33
N MET A 272 -4.76 20.60 -28.05
CA MET A 272 -3.79 20.14 -29.05
C MET A 272 -2.79 19.21 -28.36
N VAL A 273 -2.97 17.90 -28.57
CA VAL A 273 -2.11 16.86 -28.02
C VAL A 273 -0.79 16.88 -28.79
N MET A 274 0.27 17.32 -28.14
CA MET A 274 1.63 17.23 -28.67
C MET A 274 2.47 16.34 -27.74
N ASN A 275 2.89 15.22 -28.30
CA ASN A 275 3.65 14.14 -27.67
C ASN A 275 5.10 14.57 -27.41
N PRO A 276 5.65 14.48 -26.19
CA PRO A 276 7.07 14.59 -25.97
C PRO A 276 7.60 13.35 -25.24
N MET A 277 7.84 12.27 -25.98
CA MET A 277 9.04 11.43 -25.83
C MET A 277 9.08 10.38 -26.94
N MET A 278 9.63 10.79 -28.08
CA MET A 278 10.30 9.93 -29.03
C MET A 278 11.73 10.45 -29.13
N ARG A 279 12.71 9.54 -29.06
CA ARG A 279 14.18 9.70 -29.04
C ARG A 279 14.80 9.82 -27.63
N MET A 280 15.84 9.08 -27.27
CA MET A 280 16.76 8.27 -28.07
C MET A 280 17.39 7.17 -27.21
N GLY A 281 17.59 6.00 -27.81
CA GLY A 281 18.40 4.93 -27.26
C GLY A 281 19.91 5.19 -27.36
N SER A 282 20.63 4.27 -26.73
CA SER A 282 22.07 4.15 -26.52
C SER A 282 23.01 4.51 -27.68
N GLY A 283 24.19 5.01 -27.31
CA GLY A 283 25.38 5.06 -28.18
C GLY A 283 26.61 5.56 -27.42
N ALA A 284 27.48 4.64 -27.02
CA ALA A 284 28.82 4.95 -26.53
C ALA A 284 29.75 5.28 -27.72
N GLN A 285 30.64 6.27 -27.57
CA GLN A 285 31.95 6.28 -28.24
C GLN A 285 32.92 7.30 -27.62
N LEU A 286 34.19 6.90 -27.68
CA LEU A 286 35.40 7.39 -27.03
C LEU A 286 36.08 8.57 -27.76
N GLU A 287 36.98 9.23 -27.02
CA GLU A 287 38.23 9.95 -27.45
C GLU A 287 38.05 11.21 -28.32
N GLU A 288 38.83 12.30 -28.18
CA GLU A 288 40.10 12.61 -27.50
C GLU A 288 40.03 13.89 -26.65
#